data_AF-A0A3D1SM62-F1
#
_entry.id   AF-A0A3D1SM62-F1
#
_cell.length_a   1.000
_cell.length_b   1.000
_cell.length_c   1.000
_cell.angle_alpha   90.00
_cell.angle_beta   90.00
_cell.angle_gamma   90.00
#
_symmetry.space_group_name_H-M   'P 1'
#
loop_
_entity.id
_entity.type
_entity.pdbx_description
1 polymer ?
#
loop_
_entity_poly.entity_id
_entity_poly.type
_entity_poly.pdbx_seq_one_letter_code
_entity_poly.pdbx_strand_id
1 'polypeptide(L)'
;VEKEKTGVFTGGYVTNPVNGEKVPVWIADYVLMGYGSGAIMGVPAHDQRDFEFARKFNIPILEVIRAEDEAPSDPATWTEARKQPGLMVNSGPFDGTPADEAITKVTKYIEEQG
;
A
#
# COMPACT_ATOMS: atom_id res chain seq x y z
N VAL A 1 -0.82 25.54 7.86
CA VAL A 1 -1.12 24.64 8.99
C VAL A 1 -1.46 23.30 8.39
N GLU A 2 -0.61 22.30 8.58
CA GLU A 2 -0.88 20.94 8.11
C GLU A 2 -2.10 20.41 8.85
N LYS A 3 -3.14 19.99 8.11
CA LYS A 3 -4.37 19.50 8.73
C LYS A 3 -4.09 18.11 9.28
N GLU A 4 -4.32 17.93 10.57
CA GLU A 4 -4.12 16.64 11.22
C GLU A 4 -5.04 15.59 10.56
N LYS A 5 -4.46 14.48 10.08
CA LYS A 5 -5.23 13.41 9.41
C LYS A 5 -6.17 12.74 10.40
N THR A 6 -7.43 12.61 10.03
CA THR A 6 -8.43 11.91 10.86
C THR A 6 -9.01 10.72 10.12
N GLY A 7 -9.39 9.70 10.88
CA GLY A 7 -10.02 8.53 10.33
C GLY A 7 -10.61 7.62 11.40
N VAL A 8 -11.52 6.76 10.98
CA VAL A 8 -12.26 5.83 11.84
C VAL A 8 -12.27 4.46 11.20
N PHE A 9 -11.90 3.45 11.98
CA PHE A 9 -12.02 2.06 11.56
C PHE A 9 -13.49 1.69 11.46
N THR A 10 -13.89 1.12 10.33
CA THR A 10 -15.31 0.79 10.08
C THR A 10 -15.77 -0.48 10.82
N GLY A 11 -14.85 -1.25 11.41
CA GLY A 11 -15.13 -2.60 11.91
C GLY A 11 -15.13 -3.68 10.81
N GLY A 12 -15.07 -3.26 9.54
CA GLY A 12 -15.11 -4.14 8.37
C GLY A 12 -13.74 -4.45 7.79
N TYR A 13 -13.68 -5.56 7.08
CA TYR A 13 -12.50 -6.00 6.33
C TYR A 13 -12.90 -6.36 4.90
N VAL A 14 -12.01 -6.08 3.96
CA VAL A 14 -12.06 -6.58 2.58
C VAL A 14 -11.00 -7.66 2.39
N THR A 15 -11.18 -8.51 1.39
CA THR A 15 -10.17 -9.50 1.00
C THR A 15 -9.31 -8.88 -0.11
N ASN A 16 -7.99 -8.86 0.06
CA ASN A 16 -7.08 -8.52 -1.03
C ASN A 16 -7.11 -9.64 -2.09
N PRO A 17 -7.45 -9.36 -3.35
CA PRO A 17 -7.65 -10.39 -4.36
C PRO A 17 -6.35 -11.12 -4.75
N VAL A 18 -5.17 -10.54 -4.47
CA VAL A 18 -3.87 -11.11 -4.86
C VAL A 18 -3.35 -12.12 -3.84
N ASN A 19 -3.43 -11.81 -2.54
CA ASN A 19 -2.87 -12.64 -1.48
C ASN A 19 -3.92 -13.26 -0.54
N GLY A 20 -5.20 -12.91 -0.70
CA GLY A 20 -6.31 -13.42 0.11
C GLY A 20 -6.36 -12.85 1.54
N GLU A 21 -5.47 -11.93 1.90
CA GLU A 21 -5.42 -11.37 3.26
C GLU A 21 -6.57 -10.40 3.53
N LYS A 22 -6.94 -10.30 4.81
CA LYS A 22 -7.96 -9.35 5.27
C LYS A 22 -7.34 -7.98 5.49
N VAL A 23 -7.81 -6.99 4.72
CA VAL A 23 -7.39 -5.59 4.83
C VAL A 23 -8.47 -4.80 5.57
N PRO A 24 -8.13 -4.07 6.65
CA PRO A 24 -9.11 -3.29 7.40
C PRO A 24 -9.60 -2.09 6.58
N VAL A 25 -10.90 -1.81 6.64
CA VAL A 25 -11.51 -0.66 5.95
C VAL A 25 -11.61 0.53 6.89
N TRP A 26 -11.09 1.67 6.45
CA TRP A 26 -11.11 2.93 7.18
C TRP A 26 -11.86 4.00 6.40
N ILE A 27 -12.57 4.87 7.12
CA ILE A 27 -13.01 6.16 6.60
C ILE A 27 -11.93 7.16 6.97
N ALA A 28 -11.41 7.90 5.99
CA ALA A 28 -10.37 8.90 6.21
C ALA A 28 -10.72 10.22 5.51
N ASP A 29 -10.39 11.34 6.15
CA ASP A 29 -10.74 12.69 5.67
C ASP A 29 -10.02 13.13 4.38
N TYR A 30 -8.94 12.44 4.02
CA TYR A 30 -8.17 12.70 2.80
C TYR A 30 -8.68 11.91 1.58
N VAL A 31 -9.70 11.06 1.75
CA VAL A 31 -10.36 10.31 0.66
C VAL A 31 -11.64 11.04 0.27
N LEU A 32 -11.72 11.53 -0.97
CA LEU A 32 -12.81 12.38 -1.44
C LEU A 32 -13.85 11.57 -2.22
N MET A 33 -15.11 11.59 -1.77
CA MET A 33 -16.22 10.91 -2.46
C MET A 33 -16.45 11.39 -3.90
N GLY A 34 -16.07 12.62 -4.22
CA GLY A 34 -16.22 13.21 -5.57
C GLY A 34 -15.07 12.93 -6.53
N TYR A 35 -14.06 12.16 -6.13
CA TYR A 35 -12.88 11.87 -6.95
C TYR A 35 -12.61 10.37 -7.03
N GLY A 36 -12.40 9.84 -8.24
CA GLY A 36 -12.26 8.40 -8.47
C GLY A 36 -13.55 7.65 -8.11
N SER A 37 -13.42 6.53 -7.40
CA SER A 37 -14.55 5.73 -6.90
C SER A 37 -15.02 6.13 -5.50
N GLY A 38 -14.41 7.14 -4.88
CA GLY A 38 -14.59 7.45 -3.46
C GLY A 38 -13.88 6.47 -2.51
N ALA A 39 -13.06 5.57 -3.04
CA ALA A 39 -12.21 4.64 -2.27
C ALA A 39 -10.81 4.56 -2.88
N ILE A 40 -9.80 4.38 -2.04
CA ILE A 40 -8.41 4.13 -2.45
C ILE A 40 -7.88 2.91 -1.74
N MET A 41 -6.91 2.23 -2.34
CA MET A 41 -6.06 1.28 -1.63
C MET A 41 -4.96 2.04 -0.91
N GLY A 42 -4.77 1.80 0.38
CA GLY A 42 -3.67 2.38 1.15
C GLY A 42 -2.41 1.55 0.97
N VAL A 43 -1.31 2.16 0.54
CA VAL A 43 0.00 1.49 0.37
C VAL A 43 1.07 2.23 1.18
N PRO A 44 1.09 2.08 2.51
CA PRO A 44 1.88 2.93 3.40
C PRO A 44 3.39 2.91 3.14
N ALA A 45 3.94 1.79 2.69
CA ALA A 45 5.37 1.70 2.41
C ALA A 45 5.82 2.61 1.25
N HIS A 46 4.92 2.96 0.33
CA HIS A 46 5.25 3.62 -0.93
C HIS A 46 4.41 4.89 -1.20
N ASP A 47 3.43 5.24 -0.37
CA ASP A 47 2.73 6.53 -0.39
C ASP A 47 2.86 7.23 0.96
N GLN A 48 3.46 8.43 0.97
CA GLN A 48 3.70 9.22 2.17
C GLN A 48 2.41 9.55 2.94
N ARG A 49 1.29 9.74 2.23
CA ARG A 49 0.03 10.08 2.88
C ARG A 49 -0.50 8.89 3.67
N ASP A 50 -0.42 7.71 3.06
CA ASP A 50 -0.81 6.44 3.67
C ASP A 50 0.16 6.05 4.79
N PHE A 51 1.46 6.36 4.65
CA PHE A 51 2.47 6.15 5.68
C PHE A 51 2.12 6.88 6.98
N GLU A 52 1.89 8.19 6.90
CA GLU A 52 1.54 8.99 8.07
C GLU A 52 0.21 8.56 8.70
N PHE A 53 -0.77 8.17 7.88
CA PHE A 53 -2.03 7.61 8.38
C PHE A 53 -1.80 6.29 9.10
N ALA A 54 -1.04 5.38 8.49
CA ALA A 54 -0.70 4.08 9.08
C ALA A 54 0.09 4.23 10.38
N ARG A 55 1.06 5.15 10.43
CA ARG A 55 1.81 5.48 11.65
C ARG A 55 0.89 6.00 12.75
N LYS A 56 -0.02 6.92 12.42
CA LYS A 56 -0.95 7.49 13.39
C LYS A 56 -1.91 6.45 13.98
N PHE A 57 -2.41 5.55 13.14
CA PHE A 57 -3.44 4.57 13.52
C PHE A 57 -2.88 3.17 13.79
N ASN A 58 -1.55 3.02 13.90
CA ASN A 58 -0.85 1.74 14.11
C ASN A 58 -1.26 0.64 13.11
N ILE A 59 -1.43 1.01 11.86
CA ILE A 59 -1.70 0.08 10.76
C ILE A 59 -0.36 -0.52 10.30
N PRO A 60 -0.27 -1.84 10.09
CA PRO A 60 0.95 -2.48 9.59
C PRO A 60 1.43 -1.88 8.27
N ILE A 61 2.74 -1.72 8.14
CA ILE A 61 3.41 -1.23 6.94
C ILE A 61 4.18 -2.41 6.34
N LEU A 62 3.88 -2.75 5.08
CA LEU A 62 4.53 -3.83 4.35
C LEU A 62 5.27 -3.26 3.15
N GLU A 63 6.59 -3.46 3.12
CA GLU A 63 7.41 -3.14 1.95
C GLU A 63 7.12 -4.14 0.82
N VAL A 64 6.74 -3.63 -0.35
CA VAL A 64 6.49 -4.44 -1.55
C VAL A 64 7.39 -4.08 -2.74
N ILE A 65 8.17 -3.00 -2.65
CA ILE A 65 9.21 -2.63 -3.61
C ILE A 65 10.48 -2.27 -2.83
N ARG A 66 11.61 -2.86 -3.21
CA ARG A 66 12.92 -2.59 -2.61
C ARG A 66 13.97 -2.31 -3.68
N ALA A 67 14.82 -1.30 -3.45
CA ALA A 67 15.99 -1.06 -4.30
C ALA A 67 16.93 -2.28 -4.28
N GLU A 68 17.56 -2.61 -5.42
CA GLU A 68 18.35 -3.83 -5.58
C GLU A 68 19.57 -3.91 -4.65
N ASP A 69 20.15 -2.76 -4.33
CA ASP A 69 21.30 -2.61 -3.44
C ASP A 69 20.92 -2.41 -1.97
N GLU A 70 19.63 -2.41 -1.66
CA GLU A 70 19.13 -2.21 -0.30
C GLU A 70 18.85 -3.53 0.41
N ALA A 71 19.35 -3.65 1.64
CA ALA A 71 19.05 -4.78 2.51
C ALA A 71 17.62 -4.69 3.08
N PRO A 72 16.96 -5.84 3.35
CA PRO A 72 15.70 -5.85 4.08
C PRO A 72 15.80 -5.05 5.38
N SER A 73 14.81 -4.19 5.64
CA SER A 73 14.68 -3.45 6.90
C SER A 73 13.25 -3.52 7.40
N ASP A 74 13.06 -3.27 8.70
CA ASP A 74 11.73 -3.27 9.31
C ASP A 74 10.98 -1.97 8.98
N PRO A 75 9.86 -2.02 8.22
CA PRO A 75 9.09 -0.82 7.90
C PRO A 75 8.53 -0.10 9.14
N ALA A 76 8.40 -0.78 10.28
CA ALA A 76 8.00 -0.15 11.53
C ALA A 76 9.04 0.85 12.07
N THR A 77 10.29 0.79 11.62
CA THR A 77 11.34 1.75 12.03
C THR A 77 11.51 2.90 11.06
N TRP A 78 10.80 2.92 9.93
CA TRP A 78 10.95 3.96 8.92
C TRP A 78 10.40 5.31 9.41
N THR A 79 10.93 6.40 8.85
CA THR A 79 10.46 7.77 9.13
C THR A 79 9.55 8.32 8.04
N GLU A 80 9.59 7.74 6.84
CA GLU A 80 8.83 8.14 5.66
C GLU A 80 8.58 6.95 4.73
N ALA A 81 7.63 7.13 3.80
CA ALA A 81 7.42 6.19 2.70
C ALA A 81 8.60 6.20 1.74
N ARG A 82 8.89 5.04 1.16
CA ARG A 82 9.97 4.87 0.17
C ARG A 82 9.38 4.77 -1.23
N LYS A 83 9.49 5.86 -1.99
CA LYS A 83 9.17 5.90 -3.43
C LYS A 83 10.47 5.73 -4.22
N GLN A 84 10.82 4.48 -4.52
CA GLN A 84 12.06 4.17 -5.21
C GLN A 84 11.82 3.13 -6.32
N PRO A 85 12.63 3.14 -7.39
CA PRO A 85 12.70 2.01 -8.29
C PRO A 85 13.28 0.80 -7.57
N GLY A 86 13.15 -0.38 -8.17
CA GLY A 86 13.69 -1.61 -7.61
C GLY A 86 12.90 -2.82 -8.06
N LEU A 87 12.94 -3.85 -7.22
CA LEU A 87 12.25 -5.12 -7.47
C LEU A 87 11.06 -5.27 -6.53
N MET A 88 10.02 -5.93 -7.02
CA MET A 88 8.93 -6.39 -6.18
C MET A 88 9.46 -7.40 -5.15
N VAL A 89 9.07 -7.21 -3.90
CA VAL A 89 9.36 -8.10 -2.77
C VAL A 89 8.07 -8.34 -2.00
N ASN A 90 7.98 -9.43 -1.22
CA ASN A 90 6.78 -9.76 -0.43
C ASN A 90 5.46 -9.72 -1.24
N SER A 91 5.55 -10.01 -2.53
CA SER A 91 4.51 -9.90 -3.55
C SER A 91 4.20 -11.26 -4.19
N GLY A 92 4.62 -12.35 -3.55
CA GLY A 92 4.28 -13.72 -3.94
C GLY A 92 4.76 -14.06 -5.35
N PRO A 93 3.87 -14.37 -6.31
CA PRO A 93 4.27 -14.76 -7.67
C PRO A 93 4.94 -13.63 -8.46
N PHE A 94 4.91 -12.40 -7.94
CA PHE A 94 5.54 -11.24 -8.58
C PHE A 94 6.92 -10.90 -8.02
N ASP A 95 7.39 -11.60 -6.99
CA ASP A 95 8.72 -11.36 -6.42
C ASP A 95 9.82 -11.38 -7.48
N GLY A 96 10.72 -10.41 -7.42
CA GLY A 96 11.81 -10.21 -8.39
C GLY A 96 11.40 -9.53 -9.70
N THR A 97 10.13 -9.15 -9.87
CA THR A 97 9.72 -8.34 -11.04
C THR A 97 10.24 -6.91 -10.89
N PRO A 98 10.86 -6.30 -11.91
CA PRO A 98 11.17 -4.88 -11.92
C PRO A 98 9.95 -3.99 -11.70
N ALA A 99 10.09 -2.92 -10.91
CA ALA A 99 9.00 -2.03 -10.54
C ALA A 99 8.34 -1.32 -11.74
N ASP A 100 9.09 -1.09 -12.83
CA ASP A 100 8.58 -0.53 -14.09
C ASP A 100 7.76 -1.53 -14.91
N GLU A 101 8.00 -2.83 -14.74
CA GLU A 101 7.20 -3.91 -15.32
C GLU A 101 6.02 -4.35 -14.44
N ALA A 102 6.07 -4.04 -13.14
CA ALA A 102 5.12 -4.49 -12.13
C ALA A 102 3.67 -4.15 -12.48
N ILE A 103 3.40 -2.91 -12.90
CA ILE A 103 2.05 -2.45 -13.24
C ILE A 103 1.44 -3.32 -14.34
N THR A 104 2.18 -3.52 -15.43
CA THR A 104 1.72 -4.32 -16.58
C THR A 104 1.45 -5.76 -16.17
N LYS A 105 2.37 -6.38 -15.41
CA LYS A 105 2.26 -7.79 -15.01
C LYS A 105 1.11 -8.03 -14.04
N VAL A 106 0.93 -7.18 -13.04
CA VAL A 106 -0.14 -7.28 -12.04
C VAL A 106 -1.49 -6.95 -12.66
N THR A 107 -1.57 -5.96 -13.55
CA THR A 107 -2.83 -5.62 -14.26
C THR A 107 -3.33 -6.82 -15.06
N LYS A 108 -2.45 -7.43 -15.85
CA LYS A 108 -2.78 -8.63 -16.62
C LYS A 108 -3.25 -9.78 -15.72
N TYR A 109 -2.57 -10.00 -14.60
CA TYR A 109 -2.98 -11.04 -13.65
C TYR A 109 -4.38 -10.79 -13.10
N ILE A 110 -4.68 -9.56 -12.68
CA ILE A 110 -6.01 -9.22 -12.14
C ILE A 110 -7.08 -9.40 -13.23
N GLU A 111 -6.83 -8.95 -14.47
CA GLU A 111 -7.75 -9.16 -15.60
C GLU A 111 -8.05 -10.65 -15.87
N GLU A 112 -7.06 -11.53 -15.70
CA GLU A 112 -7.22 -12.98 -15.85
C GLU A 112 -8.02 -13.63 -14.70
N GLN A 113 -8.07 -13.00 -13.52
CA GLN A 113 -8.84 -13.49 -12.37
C GLN A 113 -10.30 -13.01 -12.34
N GLY A 114 -10.65 -12.00 -13.15
CA GLY A 114 -12.00 -11.42 -13.27
C GLY A 114 -12.27 -10.27 -12.30
#